data_AF-A0A3D3PNH8-F1
#
_entry.id   AF-A0A3D3PNH8-F1
#
_cell.length_a   1.000
_cell.length_b   1.000
_cell.length_c   1.000
_cell.angle_alpha   90.00
_cell.angle_beta   90.00
_cell.angle_gamma   90.00
#
_symmetry.space_group_name_H-M   'P 1'
#
loop_
_entity.id
_entity.type
_entity.pdbx_description
1 polymer ?
#
loop_
_entity_poly.entity_id
_entity_poly.type
_entity_poly.pdbx_seq_one_letter_code
_entity_poly.pdbx_strand_id
1 'polypeptide(L)'
;LVEKSGIEAWQSLDPKTLLGDEADSYVKNKDTLDVWFDSGTTHQTVLRGSHAAQSHFPADLYLEGSDQHRGWFHSSLLTSSMLNGCAPYKALLTHGFVVDGDGKKMSKSVG
;
A
#
# COMPACT_ATOMS: atom_id res chain seq x y z
N LEU A 1 18.31 -7.09 -0.53
CA LEU A 1 17.87 -8.51 -0.64
C LEU A 1 16.48 -8.59 -1.27
N VAL A 2 15.44 -8.10 -0.57
CA VAL A 2 14.04 -8.16 -1.04
C VAL A 2 13.84 -7.46 -2.40
N GLU A 3 14.44 -6.29 -2.62
CA GLU A 3 14.35 -5.58 -3.91
C GLU A 3 14.81 -6.42 -5.12
N LYS A 4 15.82 -7.28 -4.93
CA LYS A 4 16.40 -8.09 -6.01
C LYS A 4 15.76 -9.46 -6.17
N SER A 5 15.31 -10.05 -5.05
CA SER A 5 14.92 -11.46 -4.97
C SER A 5 13.45 -11.66 -4.56
N GLY A 6 12.70 -10.57 -4.41
CA GLY A 6 11.30 -10.59 -3.98
C GLY A 6 11.14 -10.87 -2.48
N ILE A 7 9.88 -10.98 -2.05
CA ILE A 7 9.51 -11.20 -0.64
C ILE A 7 9.98 -12.56 -0.11
N GLU A 8 10.08 -13.58 -0.97
CA GLU A 8 10.57 -14.92 -0.64
C GLU A 8 12.00 -14.94 -0.13
N ALA A 9 12.76 -13.89 -0.45
CA ALA A 9 14.11 -13.73 0.06
C ALA A 9 14.14 -13.59 1.59
N TRP A 10 13.11 -13.00 2.21
CA TRP A 10 13.02 -12.94 3.68
C TRP A 10 12.73 -14.31 4.29
N GLN A 11 11.88 -15.10 3.65
CA GLN A 11 11.52 -16.44 4.13
C GLN A 11 12.73 -17.38 4.10
N SER A 12 13.49 -17.35 3.01
CA SER A 12 14.69 -18.18 2.79
C SER A 12 15.96 -17.67 3.49
N LEU A 13 15.96 -16.44 4.02
CA LEU A 13 17.11 -15.85 4.70
C LEU A 13 17.50 -16.64 5.97
N ASP A 14 18.76 -17.07 6.04
CA ASP A 14 19.41 -17.49 7.28
C ASP A 14 19.83 -16.23 8.07
N PRO A 15 19.33 -16.01 9.30
CA PRO A 15 19.69 -14.86 10.12
C PRO A 15 21.21 -14.68 10.30
N LYS A 16 22.00 -15.76 10.31
CA LYS A 16 23.49 -15.66 10.41
C LYS A 16 24.11 -14.91 9.25
N THR A 17 23.49 -14.94 8.06
CA THR A 17 23.99 -14.20 6.90
C THR A 17 23.84 -12.68 7.03
N LEU A 18 22.93 -12.22 7.89
CA LEU A 18 22.69 -10.78 8.14
C LEU A 18 23.28 -10.31 9.47
N LEU A 19 23.19 -11.14 10.52
CA LEU A 19 23.50 -10.78 11.91
C LEU A 19 24.80 -11.42 12.44
N GLY A 20 25.39 -12.38 11.71
CA GLY A 20 26.62 -13.06 12.14
C GLY A 20 26.46 -13.75 13.50
N ASP A 21 27.40 -13.47 14.40
CA ASP A 21 27.44 -14.06 15.75
C ASP A 21 26.26 -13.66 16.63
N GLU A 22 25.60 -12.54 16.33
CA GLU A 22 24.44 -12.09 17.10
C GLU A 22 23.15 -12.84 16.73
N ALA A 23 23.14 -13.64 15.67
CA ALA A 23 21.93 -14.27 15.15
C ALA A 23 21.14 -15.06 16.21
N ASP A 24 21.84 -15.73 17.14
CA ASP A 24 21.22 -16.55 18.18
C ASP A 24 20.50 -15.68 19.26
N SER A 25 20.71 -14.36 19.25
CA SER A 25 20.03 -13.40 20.14
C SER A 25 18.70 -12.89 19.58
N TYR A 26 18.37 -13.19 18.31
CA TYR A 26 17.19 -12.65 17.63
C TYR A 26 16.31 -13.75 17.05
N VAL A 27 15.00 -13.47 16.96
CA VAL A 27 14.04 -14.35 16.29
C VAL A 27 13.52 -13.65 15.04
N LYS A 28 13.66 -14.31 13.88
CA LYS A 28 13.13 -13.81 12.61
C LYS A 28 11.60 -13.79 12.64
N ASN A 29 11.00 -12.60 12.52
CA ASN A 29 9.55 -12.46 12.39
C ASN A 29 9.08 -13.02 11.03
N LYS A 30 7.98 -13.78 11.05
CA LYS A 30 7.34 -14.42 9.89
C LYS A 30 6.02 -13.77 9.50
N ASP A 31 5.54 -12.80 10.27
CA ASP A 31 4.33 -12.06 9.98
C ASP A 31 4.49 -11.24 8.70
N THR A 32 3.38 -11.03 8.00
CA THR A 32 3.29 -10.15 6.84
C THR A 32 2.61 -8.85 7.22
N LEU A 33 2.89 -7.80 6.46
CA LEU A 33 2.16 -6.54 6.60
C LEU A 33 0.74 -6.68 6.06
N ASP A 34 -0.15 -5.85 6.58
CA ASP A 34 -1.53 -5.75 6.11
C ASP A 34 -1.60 -5.12 4.71
N VAL A 35 -2.55 -5.57 3.88
CA VAL A 35 -2.69 -5.12 2.49
C VAL A 35 -3.03 -3.64 2.35
N TRP A 36 -3.58 -3.00 3.38
CA TRP A 36 -3.78 -1.55 3.40
C TRP A 36 -2.46 -0.79 3.58
N PHE A 37 -1.45 -1.40 4.20
CA PHE A 37 -0.10 -0.82 4.23
C PHE A 37 0.53 -0.87 2.84
N ASP A 38 0.45 -2.00 2.16
CA ASP A 38 1.00 -2.16 0.80
C ASP A 38 0.38 -1.15 -0.16
N SER A 39 -0.95 -1.09 -0.21
CA SER A 39 -1.66 -0.11 -1.06
C SER A 39 -1.45 1.34 -0.59
N GLY A 40 -1.42 1.57 0.73
CA GLY A 40 -1.23 2.89 1.34
C GLY A 40 0.14 3.50 1.06
N THR A 41 1.16 2.71 0.75
CA THR A 41 2.52 3.21 0.47
C THR A 41 2.81 3.45 -1.02
N THR A 42 1.80 3.33 -1.89
CA THR A 42 1.98 3.51 -3.35
C THR A 42 2.42 4.92 -3.75
N HIS A 43 2.14 5.96 -2.95
CA HIS A 43 2.71 7.30 -3.17
C HIS A 43 4.25 7.29 -3.10
N GLN A 44 4.84 6.40 -2.31
CA GLN A 44 6.29 6.26 -2.17
C GLN A 44 6.86 5.29 -3.22
N THR A 45 6.22 4.13 -3.42
CA THR A 45 6.77 3.07 -4.28
C THR A 45 6.45 3.25 -5.77
N VAL A 46 5.36 3.96 -6.10
CA VAL A 46 4.91 4.21 -7.47
C VAL A 46 5.22 5.65 -7.87
N LEU A 47 4.54 6.64 -7.28
CA LEU A 47 4.67 8.05 -7.72
C LEU A 47 6.10 8.57 -7.58
N ARG A 48 6.81 8.14 -6.54
CA ARG A 48 8.20 8.52 -6.27
C ARG A 48 9.21 7.40 -6.52
N GLY A 49 8.74 6.24 -6.97
CA GLY A 49 9.57 5.07 -7.25
C GLY A 49 9.49 4.70 -8.72
N SER A 50 8.78 3.61 -9.02
CA SER A 50 8.73 3.03 -10.37
C SER A 50 8.29 4.00 -11.47
N HIS A 51 7.49 5.02 -11.15
CA HIS A 51 6.95 5.98 -12.12
C HIS A 51 7.42 7.42 -11.85
N ALA A 52 8.52 7.63 -11.11
CA ALA A 52 9.00 8.96 -10.74
C ALA A 52 9.27 9.90 -11.92
N ALA A 53 9.56 9.37 -13.12
CA ALA A 53 9.76 10.18 -14.33
C ALA A 53 8.44 10.61 -15.01
N GLN A 54 7.32 9.97 -14.68
CA GLN A 54 6.02 10.15 -15.32
C GLN A 54 4.95 10.65 -14.35
N SER A 55 5.30 10.81 -13.07
CA SER A 55 4.40 11.14 -11.98
C SER A 55 5.04 12.19 -11.10
N HIS A 56 4.22 12.87 -10.31
CA HIS A 56 4.68 13.80 -9.30
C HIS A 56 4.01 13.54 -7.96
N PHE A 57 4.62 14.07 -6.92
CA PHE A 57 4.13 14.01 -5.56
C PHE A 57 4.05 15.43 -4.97
N PRO A 58 2.96 15.79 -4.27
CA PRO A 58 1.71 15.04 -4.13
C PRO A 58 0.95 14.92 -5.47
N ALA A 59 0.21 13.83 -5.65
CA ALA A 59 -0.68 13.69 -6.81
C ALA A 59 -1.74 14.80 -6.82
N ASP A 60 -2.20 15.24 -7.98
CA ASP A 60 -3.24 16.28 -8.03
C ASP A 60 -4.59 15.74 -7.53
N LEU A 61 -4.92 14.49 -7.86
CA LEU A 61 -6.20 13.87 -7.52
C LEU A 61 -6.04 12.39 -7.19
N TYR A 62 -6.66 11.96 -6.10
CA TYR A 62 -7.03 10.56 -5.87
C TYR A 62 -8.53 10.39 -6.13
N LEU A 63 -8.90 9.34 -6.86
CA LEU A 63 -10.28 9.05 -7.27
C LEU A 63 -10.57 7.57 -7.08
N GLU A 64 -11.52 7.25 -6.21
CA GLU A 64 -12.01 5.88 -5.97
C GLU A 64 -13.46 5.89 -5.45
N GLY A 65 -14.02 4.70 -5.21
CA GLY A 65 -15.31 4.54 -4.54
C GLY A 65 -15.33 5.08 -3.10
N SER A 66 -16.50 5.52 -2.65
CA SER A 66 -16.70 6.07 -1.29
C SER A 66 -16.26 5.15 -0.14
N ASP A 67 -16.21 3.83 -0.35
CA ASP A 67 -15.71 2.85 0.61
C ASP A 67 -14.22 3.04 0.96
N GLN A 68 -13.44 3.66 0.06
CA GLN A 68 -12.01 3.87 0.26
C GLN A 68 -11.66 4.91 1.32
N HIS A 69 -12.64 5.67 1.83
CA HIS A 69 -12.43 6.56 2.98
C HIS A 69 -11.92 5.83 4.23
N ARG A 70 -12.30 4.56 4.41
CA ARG A 70 -11.82 3.71 5.52
C ARG A 70 -10.78 2.69 5.08
N GLY A 71 -10.43 2.69 3.81
CA GLY A 71 -9.40 1.85 3.21
C GLY A 71 -8.25 2.70 2.68
N TRP A 72 -8.06 2.67 1.37
CA TRP A 72 -6.86 3.19 0.71
C TRP A 72 -6.60 4.68 0.94
N PHE A 73 -7.63 5.54 0.98
CA PHE A 73 -7.42 6.96 1.24
C PHE A 73 -6.85 7.22 2.64
N HIS A 74 -7.31 6.46 3.63
CA HIS A 74 -6.88 6.60 5.01
C HIS A 74 -5.46 6.08 5.21
N SER A 75 -5.16 4.87 4.72
CA SER A 75 -3.82 4.30 4.82
C SER A 75 -2.78 5.12 4.05
N SER A 76 -3.14 5.66 2.88
CA SER A 76 -2.27 6.55 2.11
C SER A 76 -2.01 7.87 2.83
N LEU A 77 -3.05 8.48 3.41
CA LEU A 77 -2.90 9.70 4.19
C LEU A 77 -1.99 9.48 5.41
N LEU A 78 -2.22 8.41 6.17
CA LEU A 78 -1.46 8.10 7.38
C LEU A 78 0.04 7.89 7.06
N THR A 79 0.34 7.02 6.10
CA THR A 79 1.73 6.71 5.74
C THR A 79 2.46 7.91 5.15
N SER A 80 1.80 8.70 4.29
CA SER A 80 2.43 9.90 3.71
C SER A 80 2.62 11.01 4.74
N SER A 81 1.66 11.19 5.66
CA SER A 81 1.82 12.15 6.76
C SER A 81 3.00 11.80 7.64
N MET A 82 3.21 10.51 7.94
CA MET A 82 4.36 10.05 8.73
C MET A 82 5.70 10.21 7.99
N LEU A 83 5.76 9.90 6.69
CA LEU A 83 7.02 9.91 5.93
C LEU A 83 7.39 11.28 5.37
N ASN A 84 6.39 12.07 4.95
CA ASN A 84 6.57 13.29 4.15
C ASN A 84 5.94 14.53 4.80
N GLY A 85 5.21 14.39 5.91
CA GLY A 85 4.57 15.51 6.60
C GLY A 85 3.37 16.12 5.86
N CYS A 86 2.86 15.48 4.80
CA CYS A 86 1.72 15.96 4.03
C CYS A 86 0.87 14.81 3.46
N ALA A 87 -0.34 15.14 3.00
CA ALA A 87 -1.18 14.19 2.28
C ALA A 87 -0.55 13.82 0.92
N PRO A 88 -0.74 12.58 0.42
CA PRO A 88 -0.19 12.16 -0.86
C PRO A 88 -0.94 12.68 -2.08
N TYR A 89 -2.02 13.44 -1.86
CA TYR A 89 -2.88 14.04 -2.87
C TYR A 89 -3.24 15.49 -2.51
N LYS A 90 -3.51 16.32 -3.51
CA LYS A 90 -4.04 17.68 -3.35
C LYS A 90 -5.57 17.71 -3.27
N ALA A 91 -6.24 16.79 -3.97
CA ALA A 91 -7.70 16.63 -3.94
C ALA A 91 -8.11 15.15 -3.84
N LEU A 92 -9.28 14.92 -3.25
CA LEU A 92 -9.98 13.65 -3.24
C LEU A 92 -11.32 13.79 -3.94
N LEU A 93 -11.63 12.85 -4.83
CA LEU A 93 -12.96 12.71 -5.42
C LEU A 93 -13.47 11.29 -5.20
N THR A 94 -14.71 11.18 -4.74
CA THR A 94 -15.35 9.88 -4.53
C THR A 94 -16.55 9.71 -5.43
N HIS A 95 -16.73 8.51 -5.97
CA HIS A 95 -17.96 8.13 -6.66
C HIS A 95 -18.79 7.13 -5.84
N GLY A 96 -20.08 7.07 -6.15
CA GLY A 96 -20.99 6.06 -5.61
C GLY A 96 -20.78 4.68 -6.25
N PHE A 97 -21.58 3.72 -5.83
CA PHE A 97 -21.58 2.38 -6.44
C PHE A 97 -22.45 2.36 -7.70
N VAL A 98 -22.03 1.58 -8.70
CA VAL A 98 -22.93 1.18 -9.78
C VAL A 98 -23.96 0.20 -9.21
N VAL A 99 -25.23 0.49 -9.48
CA VAL A 99 -26.38 -0.31 -9.03
C VAL A 99 -27.10 -0.91 -10.23
N ASP A 100 -27.83 -2.01 -10.02
CA ASP A 100 -28.70 -2.59 -11.04
C ASP A 100 -29.96 -1.72 -11.29
N GLY A 101 -30.83 -2.19 -12.18
CA GLY A 101 -32.07 -1.48 -12.53
C GLY A 101 -33.04 -1.27 -11.36
N ASP A 102 -32.91 -2.04 -10.28
CA ASP A 102 -33.69 -1.94 -9.06
C ASP A 102 -32.97 -1.13 -7.96
N GLY A 103 -31.82 -0.54 -8.27
CA GLY A 103 -31.03 0.25 -7.32
C GLY A 103 -30.26 -0.59 -6.30
N LYS A 104 -30.14 -1.91 -6.48
CA LYS A 104 -29.35 -2.77 -5.60
C LYS A 104 -27.90 -2.77 -6.04
N LYS A 105 -27.00 -2.81 -5.05
CA LYS A 105 -25.56 -2.94 -5.29
C LYS A 105 -25.30 -4.25 -6.05
N MET A 106 -24.68 -4.15 -7.21
CA MET A 106 -24.25 -5.33 -7.94
C MET A 106 -23.20 -6.11 -7.14
N SER A 107 -23.36 -7.43 -7.04
CA SER A 107 -22.41 -8.31 -6.37
C SER A 107 -22.03 -9.47 -7.29
N LYS A 108 -20.76 -9.85 -7.29
CA LYS A 108 -20.24 -10.96 -8.10
C LYS A 108 -20.87 -12.32 -7.75
N SER A 109 -21.51 -12.45 -6.58
CA SER A 109 -22.14 -13.70 -6.13
C SER A 109 -23.60 -13.85 -6.57
N VAL A 110 -24.21 -12.81 -7.14
CA VAL A 110 -25.62 -12.81 -7.57
C VAL A 110 -25.73 -12.89 -9.11
N GLY A 111 -24.61 -12.88 -9.83
CA GLY A 111 -24.50 -13.07 -11.28
C GLY A 111 -23.78 -14.34 -11.65
#